data_AF-A0A535KGI6-F1
#
_entry.id   AF-A0A535KGI6-F1
#
_cell.length_a   1.000
_cell.length_b   1.000
_cell.length_c   1.000
_cell.angle_alpha   90.00
_cell.angle_beta   90.00
_cell.angle_gamma   90.00
#
_symmetry.space_group_name_H-M   'P 1'
#
loop_
_entity.id
_entity.type
_entity.pdbx_description
1 polymer ?
#
loop_
_entity_poly.entity_id
_entity_poly.type
_entity_poly.pdbx_seq_one_letter_code
_entity_poly.pdbx_strand_id
1 'polypeptide(L)'
;MGGALEARGIDASEGRLTSEAEGEIYLVEKVLVIKKIHVHYTLRGCPDDKREAAERSHAFHASRCPVAKSIEKAIEISTDLAFE
;
A
#
# COMPACT_ATOMS: atom_id res chain seq x y z
N MET A 1 -4.13 -4.05 -3.66
CA MET A 1 -2.94 -4.44 -4.45
C MET A 1 -2.98 -5.90 -4.90
N GLY A 2 -3.26 -6.87 -4.01
CA GLY A 2 -3.25 -8.31 -4.34
C GLY A 2 -3.90 -8.68 -5.68
N GLY A 3 -5.17 -8.34 -5.91
CA GLY A 3 -5.84 -8.66 -7.19
C GLY A 3 -5.17 -8.08 -8.45
N ALA A 4 -4.48 -6.93 -8.34
CA ALA A 4 -3.75 -6.34 -9.46
C ALA A 4 -2.43 -7.09 -9.74
N LEU A 5 -1.79 -7.65 -8.72
CA LEU A 5 -0.61 -8.51 -8.87
C LEU A 5 -1.00 -9.86 -9.48
N GLU A 6 -2.09 -10.47 -9.00
CA GLU A 6 -2.61 -11.74 -9.53
C GLU A 6 -2.97 -11.66 -11.01
N ALA A 7 -3.59 -10.55 -11.44
CA ALA A 7 -3.88 -10.30 -12.85
C ALA A 7 -2.63 -10.18 -13.74
N ARG A 8 -1.44 -10.01 -13.15
CA ARG A 8 -0.13 -9.99 -13.82
C ARG A 8 0.62 -11.33 -13.66
N GLY A 9 -0.04 -12.33 -13.08
CA GLY A 9 0.53 -13.63 -12.75
C GLY A 9 1.62 -13.54 -11.68
N ILE A 10 1.48 -12.61 -10.74
CA ILE A 10 2.36 -12.46 -9.58
C ILE A 10 1.55 -12.92 -8.36
N ASP A 11 1.99 -14.02 -7.75
CA ASP A 11 1.31 -14.60 -6.58
C ASP A 11 1.42 -13.65 -5.38
N ALA A 12 0.28 -13.20 -4.89
CA ALA A 12 0.11 -12.35 -3.73
C ALA A 12 -0.65 -13.05 -2.59
N SER A 13 -0.95 -14.34 -2.75
CA SER A 13 -1.66 -15.17 -1.78
C SER A 13 -0.72 -15.69 -0.67
N GLU A 14 -1.28 -16.40 0.32
CA GLU A 14 -0.52 -17.13 1.34
C GLU A 14 0.55 -16.31 2.08
N GLY A 15 0.30 -15.01 2.29
CA GLY A 15 1.25 -14.13 2.97
C GLY A 15 2.46 -13.71 2.12
N ARG A 16 2.44 -13.95 0.80
CA ARG A 16 3.45 -13.40 -0.11
C ARG A 16 3.34 -11.90 -0.25
N LEU A 17 2.12 -11.37 -0.22
CA LEU A 17 1.92 -9.95 -0.07
C LEU A 17 1.46 -9.64 1.36
N THR A 18 2.27 -8.88 2.08
CA THR A 18 1.92 -8.34 3.40
C THR A 18 2.00 -6.82 3.39
N SER A 19 1.42 -6.20 4.42
CA SER A 19 1.58 -4.77 4.65
C SER A 19 1.56 -4.43 6.12
N GLU A 20 2.39 -3.47 6.51
CA GLU A 20 2.35 -2.80 7.79
C GLU A 20 1.92 -1.34 7.59
N ALA A 21 1.09 -0.81 8.48
CA ALA A 21 0.59 0.55 8.38
C ALA A 21 0.93 1.34 9.64
N GLU A 22 1.64 2.45 9.46
CA GLU A 22 2.03 3.36 10.51
C GLU A 22 1.20 4.64 10.40
N GLY A 23 0.66 5.12 11.52
CA GLY A 23 -0.18 6.31 11.57
C GLY A 23 0.44 7.40 12.44
N GLU A 24 0.42 8.64 11.95
CA GLU A 24 0.82 9.81 12.74
C GLU A 24 -0.40 10.57 13.28
N ILE A 25 -0.38 10.83 14.58
CA ILE A 25 -1.42 11.55 15.31
C ILE A 25 -0.97 12.97 15.61
N TYR A 26 -1.83 13.94 15.34
CA TYR A 26 -1.60 15.36 15.59
C TYR A 26 -2.68 15.93 16.50
N LEU A 27 -2.32 16.91 17.32
CA LEU A 27 -3.28 17.68 18.10
C LEU A 27 -3.78 18.87 17.26
N VAL A 28 -5.06 18.85 16.88
CA VAL A 28 -5.72 19.91 16.12
C VAL A 28 -6.91 20.40 16.94
N GLU A 29 -6.94 21.69 17.26
CA GLU A 29 -8.03 22.30 18.04
C GLU A 29 -8.34 21.55 19.36
N LYS A 30 -7.28 21.09 20.04
CA LYS A 30 -7.33 20.28 21.27
C LYS A 30 -7.89 18.85 21.10
N VAL A 31 -8.04 18.37 19.87
CA VAL A 31 -8.48 17.01 19.54
C VAL A 31 -7.34 16.25 18.84
N LEU A 32 -7.12 14.99 19.22
CA LEU A 32 -6.18 14.11 18.53
C LEU A 32 -6.81 13.59 17.25
N VAL A 33 -6.13 13.81 16.12
CA VAL A 33 -6.57 13.36 14.80
C VAL A 33 -5.45 12.64 14.07
N ILE A 34 -5.79 11.59 13.34
CA ILE A 34 -4.86 10.96 12.41
C ILE A 34 -4.67 11.93 11.25
N LYS A 35 -3.43 12.31 10.94
CA LYS A 35 -3.14 13.15 9.77
C LYS A 35 -2.42 12.41 8.67
N LYS A 36 -1.63 11.40 9.01
CA LYS A 36 -0.84 10.67 8.03
C LYS A 36 -0.93 9.18 8.30
N ILE A 37 -0.94 8.42 7.22
CA ILE A 37 -0.74 6.98 7.24
C ILE A 37 0.33 6.65 6.20
N HIS A 38 1.33 5.89 6.60
CA HIS A 38 2.28 5.27 5.70
C HIS A 38 2.05 3.76 5.69
N VAL A 39 2.00 3.14 4.50
CA VAL A 39 1.82 1.69 4.36
C VAL A 39 3.05 1.09 3.68
N HIS A 40 3.78 0.26 4.41
CA HIS A 40 4.91 -0.52 3.92
C HIS A 40 4.40 -1.84 3.37
N TYR A 41 4.52 -2.06 2.06
CA TYR A 41 4.19 -3.35 1.45
C TYR A 41 5.44 -4.21 1.31
N THR A 42 5.31 -5.50 1.62
CA THR A 42 6.35 -6.50 1.35
C THR A 42 5.81 -7.53 0.38
N LEU A 43 6.52 -7.74 -0.73
CA LEU A 43 6.19 -8.77 -1.72
C LEU A 43 7.30 -9.83 -1.79
N ARG A 44 6.98 -11.04 -1.35
CA ARG A 44 7.88 -12.19 -1.28
C ARG A 44 7.85 -13.04 -2.54
N GLY A 45 9.03 -13.45 -3.00
CA GLY A 45 9.16 -14.41 -4.10
C GLY A 45 8.65 -13.88 -5.44
N CYS A 46 8.72 -12.56 -5.65
CA CYS A 46 8.42 -11.96 -6.95
C CYS A 46 9.51 -12.34 -7.97
N PRO A 47 9.16 -12.96 -9.12
CA PRO A 47 10.13 -13.21 -10.18
C PRO A 47 10.80 -11.93 -10.67
N ASP A 48 12.10 -11.98 -10.96
CA ASP A 48 12.88 -10.80 -11.37
C ASP A 48 12.31 -10.13 -12.64
N ASP A 49 11.85 -10.94 -13.60
CA ASP A 49 11.23 -10.48 -14.84
C ASP A 49 9.86 -9.80 -14.63
N LYS A 50 9.29 -9.91 -13.42
CA LYS A 50 8.00 -9.32 -13.05
C LYS A 50 8.10 -8.17 -12.06
N ARG A 51 9.28 -7.82 -11.56
CA ARG A 51 9.47 -6.72 -10.60
C ARG A 51 8.92 -5.40 -11.12
N GLU A 52 9.22 -5.03 -12.36
CA GLU A 52 8.68 -3.81 -12.98
C GLU A 52 7.13 -3.83 -13.04
N ALA A 53 6.53 -5.00 -13.30
CA ALA A 53 5.08 -5.14 -13.31
C ALA A 53 4.47 -4.99 -11.90
N ALA A 54 5.16 -5.47 -10.86
CA ALA A 54 4.78 -5.26 -9.46
C ALA A 54 4.90 -3.79 -9.06
N GLU A 55 6.00 -3.11 -9.40
CA GLU A 55 6.22 -1.68 -9.12
C GLU A 55 5.14 -0.83 -9.78
N ARG A 56 4.82 -1.09 -11.06
CA ARG A 56 3.72 -0.40 -11.74
C ARG A 56 2.37 -0.67 -11.06
N SER A 57 2.12 -1.89 -10.59
CA SER A 57 0.90 -2.22 -9.83
C SER A 57 0.81 -1.42 -8.53
N HIS A 58 1.93 -1.29 -7.81
CA HIS A 58 2.04 -0.48 -6.59
C HIS A 58 1.81 1.02 -6.87
N ALA A 59 2.43 1.57 -7.91
CA ALA A 59 2.33 3.00 -8.25
C ALA A 59 0.87 3.47 -8.45
N PHE A 60 -0.01 2.62 -8.99
CA PHE A 60 -1.42 2.95 -9.16
C PHE A 60 -2.32 2.52 -8.00
N HIS A 61 -1.83 1.68 -7.08
CA HIS A 61 -2.66 1.04 -6.06
C HIS A 61 -3.35 2.04 -5.14
N ALA A 62 -2.61 3.01 -4.58
CA ALA A 62 -3.19 4.00 -3.67
C ALA A 62 -4.37 4.76 -4.32
N SER A 63 -4.24 5.15 -5.58
CA SER A 63 -5.27 5.88 -6.34
C SER A 63 -6.53 5.05 -6.67
N ARG A 64 -6.49 3.73 -6.52
CA ARG A 64 -7.61 2.81 -6.82
C ARG A 64 -8.06 2.00 -5.61
N CYS A 65 -7.37 2.14 -4.47
CA CYS A 65 -7.69 1.46 -3.23
C CYS A 65 -8.96 2.09 -2.63
N PRO A 66 -10.04 1.32 -2.40
CA PRO A 66 -11.27 1.86 -1.82
C PRO A 66 -11.04 2.50 -0.45
N VAL A 67 -10.18 1.90 0.38
CA VAL A 67 -9.83 2.42 1.71
C VAL A 67 -9.12 3.77 1.59
N ALA A 68 -8.10 3.87 0.74
CA ALA A 68 -7.38 5.12 0.53
C ALA A 68 -8.34 6.21 0.00
N LYS A 69 -9.15 5.88 -1.01
CA LYS A 69 -10.15 6.80 -1.58
C LYS A 69 -11.17 7.31 -0.57
N SER A 70 -11.50 6.50 0.43
CA SER A 70 -12.49 6.87 1.44
C SER A 70 -11.97 7.91 2.43
N ILE A 71 -10.65 8.01 2.61
CA ILE A 71 -10.04 8.84 3.67
C ILE A 71 -8.99 9.84 3.17
N GLU A 72 -8.57 9.77 1.90
CA GLU A 72 -7.51 10.61 1.30
C GLU A 72 -7.79 12.12 1.35
N LYS A 73 -9.05 12.53 1.55
CA LYS A 73 -9.41 13.96 1.70
C LYS A 73 -9.05 14.53 3.07
N ALA A 74 -8.88 13.68 4.08
CA ALA A 74 -8.64 14.08 5.47
C ALA A 74 -7.29 13.62 6.00
N ILE A 75 -6.79 12.50 5.47
CA ILE A 75 -5.57 11.82 5.89
C ILE A 75 -4.64 11.73 4.68
N GLU A 76 -3.41 12.20 4.84
CA GLU A 76 -2.35 12.00 3.85
C GLU A 76 -1.94 10.53 3.86
N ILE A 77 -1.89 9.89 2.68
CA ILE A 77 -1.56 8.48 2.56
C ILE A 77 -0.36 8.34 1.65
N SER A 78 0.66 7.63 2.12
CA SER A 78 1.83 7.26 1.33
C SER A 78 2.09 5.76 1.46
N THR A 79 2.75 5.18 0.46
CA THR A 79 3.03 3.74 0.41
C THR A 79 4.40 3.47 -0.20
N ASP A 80 5.06 2.41 0.23
CA ASP A 80 6.23 1.85 -0.43
C ASP A 80 6.07 0.34 -0.67
N LEU A 81 6.97 -0.20 -1.49
CA LEU A 81 7.03 -1.62 -1.82
C LEU A 81 8.47 -2.10 -1.69
N ALA A 82 8.68 -3.09 -0.81
CA ALA A 82 9.89 -3.86 -0.70
C ALA A 82 9.72 -5.26 -1.30
N PHE A 83 10.81 -5.81 -1.85
CA PHE A 83 10.87 -7.17 -2.37
C PHE A 83 11.71 -8.05 -1.43
N GLU A 84 11.20 -9.24 -1.12
CA GLU A 84 11.86 -10.26 -0.29
C GLU A 84 11.99 -11.60 -1.02
#